data_AF-A0A210QZ28-F1
#
_entry.id   AF-A0A210QZ28-F1
#
_cell.length_a   1.000
_cell.length_b   1.000
_cell.length_c   1.000
_cell.angle_alpha   90.00
_cell.angle_beta   90.00
_cell.angle_gamma   90.00
#
_symmetry.space_group_name_H-M   'P 1'
#
loop_
_entity.id
_entity.type
_entity.pdbx_description
1 polymer ?
#
loop_
_entity_poly.entity_id
_entity_poly.type
_entity_poly.pdbx_seq_one_letter_code
_entity_poly.pdbx_strand_id
1 'polypeptide(L)'
;MSCDITNTRLKSSDITSTRLKSCDITSTRFKSCDITSARLKSCDITSTRLESYDIISNRLKSFAITSTRLKACDITSSRLKSCDITSTRLQSCDFTSNRLKSCDLASTRLKSSDITSTRLKSCDIISIRLKSSDITNARLKSCDITSTRLKSCDITSTRLKSYDITSTRLKSCDITSTRLKSCDH
;
A
#
# COMPACT_ATOMS: atom_id res chain seq x y z
N MET A 1 -14.34 -7.47 -19.03
CA MET A 1 -13.40 -8.38 -19.72
C MET A 1 -12.52 -8.99 -18.65
N SER A 2 -12.35 -10.32 -18.68
CA SER A 2 -11.34 -11.04 -17.89
C SER A 2 -10.11 -11.22 -18.76
N CYS A 3 -8.92 -11.02 -18.22
CA CYS A 3 -7.65 -11.17 -18.91
C CYS A 3 -6.60 -11.52 -17.87
N ASP A 4 -5.99 -12.70 -18.01
CA ASP A 4 -4.94 -13.14 -17.12
C ASP A 4 -3.59 -13.04 -17.83
N ILE A 5 -2.60 -12.49 -17.14
CA ILE A 5 -1.24 -12.36 -17.63
C ILE A 5 -0.36 -13.19 -16.70
N THR A 6 0.09 -14.35 -17.18
CA THR A 6 0.85 -15.30 -16.37
C THR A 6 2.20 -15.60 -16.99
N ASN A 7 3.25 -15.71 -16.17
CA ASN A 7 4.60 -16.15 -16.57
C ASN A 7 5.26 -15.34 -17.71
N THR A 8 4.92 -14.07 -17.89
CA THR A 8 5.45 -13.23 -18.96
C THR A 8 6.51 -12.23 -18.49
N ARG A 9 7.31 -11.74 -19.45
CA ARG A 9 8.18 -10.57 -19.29
C ARG A 9 7.70 -9.49 -20.27
N LEU A 10 7.01 -8.47 -19.77
CA LEU A 10 6.59 -7.32 -20.58
C LEU A 10 7.44 -6.10 -20.20
N LYS A 11 7.86 -5.32 -21.21
CA LYS A 11 8.70 -4.11 -21.03
C LYS A 11 7.92 -2.81 -21.15
N SER A 12 6.65 -2.87 -21.58
CA SER A 12 5.76 -1.72 -21.77
C SER A 12 4.37 -2.21 -22.14
N SER A 13 3.40 -2.15 -21.22
CA SER A 13 2.02 -2.54 -21.49
C SER A 13 1.10 -1.85 -20.50
N ASP A 14 0.64 -0.66 -20.82
CA ASP A 14 -0.15 0.12 -19.87
C ASP A 14 -1.61 -0.34 -19.85
N ILE A 15 -2.16 -0.44 -18.65
CA ILE A 15 -3.58 -0.70 -18.40
C ILE A 15 -4.21 0.64 -18.03
N THR A 16 -4.59 1.42 -19.04
CA THR A 16 -5.13 2.77 -18.85
C THR A 16 -6.63 2.82 -19.11
N SER A 17 -7.37 3.49 -18.22
CA SER A 17 -8.82 3.77 -18.39
C SER A 17 -9.73 2.54 -18.61
N THR A 18 -9.28 1.36 -18.19
CA THR A 18 -10.01 0.10 -18.40
C THR A 18 -10.97 -0.24 -17.25
N ARG A 19 -11.91 -1.16 -17.54
CA ARG A 19 -12.75 -1.81 -16.52
C ARG A 19 -12.53 -3.32 -16.58
N LEU A 20 -11.75 -3.81 -15.63
CA LEU A 20 -11.37 -5.20 -15.55
C LEU A 20 -12.00 -5.84 -14.33
N LYS A 21 -12.39 -7.11 -14.49
CA LYS A 21 -12.96 -7.91 -13.43
C LYS A 21 -12.36 -9.30 -13.56
N SER A 22 -11.85 -9.87 -12.48
CA SER A 22 -11.26 -11.22 -12.50
C SER A 22 -10.13 -11.28 -13.52
N CYS A 23 -9.08 -10.52 -13.25
CA CYS A 23 -7.91 -10.40 -14.12
C CYS A 23 -6.68 -10.53 -13.25
N ASP A 24 -5.94 -11.61 -13.42
CA ASP A 24 -4.83 -11.93 -12.54
C ASP A 24 -3.49 -11.80 -13.27
N ILE A 25 -2.56 -11.12 -12.60
CA ILE A 25 -1.19 -10.93 -13.05
C ILE A 25 -0.30 -11.73 -12.12
N THR A 26 0.14 -12.90 -12.56
CA THR A 26 0.83 -13.86 -11.70
C THR A 26 2.20 -14.23 -12.25
N SER A 27 3.20 -14.25 -11.37
CA SER A 27 4.57 -14.70 -11.70
C SER A 27 5.23 -13.96 -12.87
N THR A 28 4.82 -12.71 -13.12
CA THR A 28 5.35 -11.87 -14.20
C THR A 28 6.48 -10.97 -13.74
N ARG A 29 7.28 -10.52 -14.71
CA ARG A 29 8.26 -9.44 -14.51
C ARG A 29 7.89 -8.27 -15.39
N PHE A 30 7.44 -7.17 -14.80
CA PHE A 30 7.22 -5.93 -15.54
C PHE A 30 8.29 -4.91 -15.22
N LYS A 31 8.66 -4.19 -16.27
CA LYS A 31 9.36 -2.92 -16.19
C LYS A 31 8.51 -1.91 -16.94
N SER A 32 8.26 -0.73 -16.37
CA SER A 32 7.57 0.37 -17.08
C SER A 32 6.16 -0.02 -17.55
N CYS A 33 5.28 -0.36 -16.62
CA CYS A 33 3.90 -0.76 -16.92
C CYS A 33 2.94 -0.07 -15.97
N ASP A 34 2.17 0.88 -16.47
CA ASP A 34 1.34 1.70 -15.60
C ASP A 34 -0.12 1.25 -15.62
N ILE A 35 -0.72 1.18 -14.44
CA ILE A 35 -2.15 1.00 -14.25
C ILE A 35 -2.71 2.35 -13.85
N THR A 36 -3.34 3.05 -14.79
CA THR A 36 -3.82 4.41 -14.54
C THR A 36 -5.31 4.54 -14.83
N SER A 37 -6.03 5.22 -13.93
CA SER A 37 -7.47 5.51 -14.09
C SER A 37 -8.37 4.29 -14.32
N ALA A 38 -7.91 3.10 -13.96
CA ALA A 38 -8.61 1.84 -14.14
C ALA A 38 -9.60 1.56 -12.99
N ARG A 39 -10.62 0.77 -13.31
CA ARG A 39 -11.53 0.16 -12.35
C ARG A 39 -11.27 -1.34 -12.32
N LEU A 40 -10.59 -1.80 -11.28
CA LEU A 40 -10.27 -3.22 -11.11
C LEU A 40 -11.11 -3.78 -9.97
N LYS A 41 -11.80 -4.88 -10.23
CA LYS A 41 -12.58 -5.60 -9.23
C LYS A 41 -12.18 -7.06 -9.21
N SER A 42 -11.78 -7.58 -8.05
CA SER A 42 -11.42 -9.00 -7.93
C SER A 42 -10.29 -9.35 -8.89
N CYS A 43 -9.22 -8.56 -8.88
CA CYS A 43 -8.05 -8.76 -9.73
C CYS A 43 -6.84 -8.88 -8.80
N ASP A 44 -5.93 -9.80 -9.09
CA ASP A 44 -4.80 -10.06 -8.21
C ASP A 44 -3.45 -9.87 -8.92
N ILE A 45 -2.49 -9.26 -8.24
CA ILE A 45 -1.09 -9.22 -8.63
C ILE A 45 -0.30 -10.06 -7.62
N THR A 46 0.14 -11.24 -8.04
CA THR A 46 0.76 -12.21 -7.12
C THR A 46 2.12 -12.67 -7.62
N SER A 47 3.07 -12.77 -6.68
CA SER A 47 4.42 -13.29 -6.96
C SER A 47 5.18 -12.58 -8.09
N THR A 48 4.86 -11.31 -8.34
CA THR A 48 5.47 -10.51 -9.41
C THR A 48 6.66 -9.69 -8.91
N ARG A 49 7.53 -9.33 -9.85
CA ARG A 49 8.55 -8.29 -9.62
C ARG A 49 8.29 -7.14 -10.58
N LEU A 50 7.98 -5.98 -10.01
CA LEU A 50 7.66 -4.77 -10.72
C LEU A 50 8.70 -3.70 -10.39
N GLU A 51 9.28 -3.09 -11.41
CA GLU A 51 10.25 -2.00 -11.29
C GLU A 51 9.82 -0.85 -12.19
N SER A 52 9.75 0.37 -11.64
CA SER A 52 9.30 1.56 -12.37
C SER A 52 7.90 1.37 -12.94
N TYR A 53 6.88 1.32 -12.07
CA TYR A 53 5.51 1.08 -12.47
C TYR A 53 4.57 1.87 -11.56
N ASP A 54 3.50 2.41 -12.13
CA ASP A 54 2.61 3.32 -11.39
C ASP A 54 1.17 2.79 -11.29
N ILE A 55 0.56 2.86 -10.11
CA ILE A 55 -0.87 2.60 -9.85
C ILE A 55 -1.53 3.92 -9.46
N ILE A 56 -1.89 4.72 -10.46
CA ILE A 56 -2.36 6.09 -10.26
C ILE A 56 -3.86 6.24 -10.52
N SER A 57 -4.55 6.90 -9.58
CA SER A 57 -5.96 7.32 -9.74
C SER A 57 -6.96 6.18 -9.97
N ASN A 58 -6.68 5.00 -9.43
CA ASN A 58 -7.50 3.81 -9.65
C ASN A 58 -8.65 3.69 -8.65
N ARG A 59 -9.68 2.91 -9.02
CA ARG A 59 -10.68 2.39 -8.08
C ARG A 59 -10.54 0.87 -8.01
N LEU A 60 -9.94 0.41 -6.92
CA LEU A 60 -9.63 -0.99 -6.66
C LEU A 60 -10.59 -1.53 -5.60
N LYS A 61 -11.27 -2.63 -5.90
CA LYS A 61 -12.15 -3.32 -4.95
C LYS A 61 -11.82 -4.81 -4.95
N SER A 62 -11.59 -5.39 -3.78
CA SER A 62 -11.21 -6.82 -3.70
C SER A 62 -9.98 -7.11 -4.55
N PHE A 63 -8.97 -6.23 -4.46
CA PHE A 63 -7.74 -6.33 -5.24
C PHE A 63 -6.62 -6.83 -4.32
N ALA A 64 -5.86 -7.83 -4.74
CA ALA A 64 -4.74 -8.33 -3.95
C ALA A 64 -3.39 -7.99 -4.60
N ILE A 65 -2.43 -7.55 -3.80
CA ILE A 65 -1.01 -7.50 -4.14
C ILE A 65 -0.30 -8.39 -3.13
N THR A 66 0.08 -9.60 -3.53
CA THR A 66 0.63 -10.58 -2.59
C THR A 66 2.00 -11.10 -3.02
N SER A 67 2.93 -11.20 -2.07
CA SER A 67 4.26 -11.76 -2.31
C SER A 67 5.07 -11.05 -3.40
N THR A 68 4.80 -9.76 -3.64
CA THR A 68 5.42 -8.98 -4.71
C THR A 68 6.63 -8.18 -4.24
N ARG A 69 7.51 -7.84 -5.18
CA ARG A 69 8.60 -6.87 -4.96
C ARG A 69 8.42 -5.67 -5.89
N LEU A 70 8.24 -4.51 -5.28
CA LEU A 70 7.95 -3.24 -5.93
C LEU A 70 9.11 -2.28 -5.62
N LYS A 71 9.71 -1.70 -6.65
CA LYS A 71 10.82 -0.75 -6.51
C LYS A 71 10.61 0.44 -7.44
N ALA A 72 10.73 1.66 -6.90
CA ALA A 72 10.51 2.90 -7.64
C ALA A 72 9.10 2.91 -8.26
N CYS A 73 8.07 2.90 -7.41
CA CYS A 73 6.69 2.70 -7.86
C CYS A 73 5.76 3.68 -7.15
N ASP A 74 4.89 4.33 -7.91
CA ASP A 74 3.97 5.31 -7.35
C ASP A 74 2.55 4.73 -7.32
N ILE A 75 2.07 4.41 -6.12
CA ILE A 75 0.68 4.07 -5.88
C ILE A 75 0.04 5.34 -5.34
N THR A 76 -0.50 6.20 -6.19
CA THR A 76 -1.00 7.51 -5.75
C THR A 76 -2.45 7.76 -6.14
N SER A 77 -3.12 8.60 -5.36
CA SER A 77 -4.50 9.08 -5.61
C SER A 77 -5.55 7.96 -5.80
N SER A 78 -5.26 6.74 -5.34
CA SER A 78 -6.09 5.57 -5.57
C SER A 78 -7.07 5.33 -4.41
N ARG A 79 -8.21 4.71 -4.73
CA ARG A 79 -9.22 4.27 -3.76
C ARG A 79 -9.22 2.76 -3.71
N LEU A 80 -8.79 2.21 -2.58
CA LEU A 80 -8.71 0.80 -2.31
C LEU A 80 -9.77 0.43 -1.27
N LYS A 81 -10.61 -0.54 -1.60
CA LYS A 81 -11.63 -1.05 -0.69
C LYS A 81 -11.55 -2.57 -0.61
N SER A 82 -11.39 -3.11 0.60
CA SER A 82 -11.30 -4.55 0.80
C SER A 82 -10.16 -5.13 -0.03
N CYS A 83 -8.97 -4.57 0.09
CA CYS A 83 -7.81 -4.96 -0.72
C CYS A 83 -6.70 -5.47 0.21
N ASP A 84 -5.95 -6.46 -0.25
CA ASP A 84 -4.93 -7.13 0.55
C ASP A 84 -3.56 -6.86 -0.06
N ILE A 85 -2.69 -6.18 0.68
CA ILE A 85 -1.32 -5.91 0.28
C ILE A 85 -0.41 -6.62 1.28
N THR A 86 -0.18 -7.90 1.04
CA THR A 86 0.43 -8.80 2.02
C THR A 86 1.74 -9.42 1.55
N SER A 87 2.67 -9.59 2.49
CA SER A 87 4.00 -10.17 2.21
C SER A 87 4.78 -9.43 1.11
N THR A 88 4.52 -8.13 0.94
CA THR A 88 5.12 -7.31 -0.13
C THR A 88 6.39 -6.60 0.35
N ARG A 89 7.30 -6.32 -0.59
CA ARG A 89 8.47 -5.47 -0.35
C ARG A 89 8.41 -4.25 -1.26
N LEU A 90 8.33 -3.07 -0.64
CA LEU A 90 8.25 -1.77 -1.26
C LEU A 90 9.57 -1.04 -1.00
N GLN A 91 10.23 -0.57 -2.05
CA GLN A 91 11.44 0.23 -1.92
C GLN A 91 11.35 1.48 -2.78
N SER A 92 11.54 2.66 -2.19
CA SER A 92 11.49 3.92 -2.94
C SER A 92 10.16 4.10 -3.66
N CYS A 93 9.06 3.98 -2.92
CA CYS A 93 7.71 4.05 -3.47
C CYS A 93 6.95 5.22 -2.86
N ASP A 94 6.12 5.90 -3.65
CA ASP A 94 5.21 6.93 -3.16
C ASP A 94 3.79 6.38 -2.98
N PHE A 95 3.23 6.59 -1.78
CA PHE A 95 1.86 6.30 -1.41
C PHE A 95 1.04 7.56 -1.15
N THR A 96 1.20 8.59 -1.98
CA THR A 96 0.52 9.87 -1.78
C THR A 96 -0.98 9.84 -2.07
N SER A 97 -1.76 10.46 -1.18
CA SER A 97 -3.19 10.77 -1.35
C SER A 97 -4.13 9.56 -1.56
N ASN A 98 -3.75 8.38 -1.07
CA ASN A 98 -4.60 7.20 -1.16
C ASN A 98 -5.71 7.18 -0.12
N ARG A 99 -6.78 6.43 -0.44
CA ARG A 99 -7.86 6.10 0.49
C ARG A 99 -8.05 4.60 0.56
N LEU A 100 -7.65 4.02 1.68
CA LEU A 100 -7.79 2.60 1.99
C LEU A 100 -8.95 2.41 2.97
N LYS A 101 -9.83 1.45 2.68
CA LYS A 101 -10.92 1.07 3.59
C LYS A 101 -11.01 -0.44 3.68
N SER A 102 -10.97 -0.97 4.90
CA SER A 102 -11.11 -2.42 5.13
C SER A 102 -10.02 -3.23 4.42
N CYS A 103 -8.79 -2.72 4.41
CA CYS A 103 -7.65 -3.36 3.74
C CYS A 103 -6.73 -4.04 4.75
N ASP A 104 -6.13 -5.15 4.35
CA ASP A 104 -5.06 -5.83 5.10
C ASP A 104 -3.68 -5.45 4.52
N LEU A 105 -2.76 -5.04 5.38
CA LEU A 105 -1.39 -4.65 5.06
C LEU A 105 -0.35 -5.57 5.74
N ALA A 106 -0.68 -6.85 5.97
CA ALA A 106 0.14 -7.77 6.72
C ALA A 106 1.52 -8.07 6.12
N SER A 107 2.54 -8.15 6.98
CA SER A 107 3.90 -8.60 6.64
C SER A 107 4.60 -7.77 5.54
N THR A 108 4.16 -6.53 5.33
CA THR A 108 4.72 -5.64 4.32
C THR A 108 5.98 -4.92 4.82
N ARG A 109 6.97 -4.77 3.94
CA ARG A 109 8.23 -4.06 4.25
C ARG A 109 8.38 -2.85 3.35
N LEU A 110 8.49 -1.67 3.95
CA LEU A 110 8.76 -0.41 3.26
C LEU A 110 10.17 0.08 3.59
N LYS A 111 10.90 0.51 2.57
CA LYS A 111 12.21 1.14 2.74
C LYS A 111 12.32 2.35 1.85
N SER A 112 12.66 3.51 2.43
CA SER A 112 12.84 4.75 1.65
C SER A 112 11.59 5.13 0.87
N SER A 113 10.41 4.85 1.43
CA SER A 113 9.10 5.10 0.82
C SER A 113 8.33 6.16 1.58
N ASP A 114 7.48 6.89 0.86
CA ASP A 114 6.72 8.02 1.39
C ASP A 114 5.24 7.69 1.49
N ILE A 115 4.61 8.02 2.62
CA ILE A 115 3.18 7.85 2.88
C ILE A 115 2.61 9.21 3.24
N THR A 116 2.25 9.98 2.21
CA THR A 116 1.80 11.37 2.39
C THR A 116 0.29 11.50 2.17
N SER A 117 -0.40 12.18 3.10
CA SER A 117 -1.84 12.48 2.99
C SER A 117 -2.77 11.27 2.81
N THR A 118 -2.29 10.07 3.14
CA THR A 118 -3.04 8.82 2.98
C THR A 118 -4.02 8.58 4.12
N ARG A 119 -5.21 8.07 3.78
CA ARG A 119 -6.29 7.81 4.73
C ARG A 119 -6.57 6.32 4.80
N LEU A 120 -6.46 5.76 6.00
CA LEU A 120 -6.81 4.37 6.31
C LEU A 120 -8.02 4.34 7.25
N LYS A 121 -9.00 3.50 6.93
CA LYS A 121 -10.18 3.28 7.77
C LYS A 121 -10.47 1.81 7.91
N SER A 122 -10.53 1.32 9.14
CA SER A 122 -10.84 -0.09 9.42
C SER A 122 -9.85 -1.05 8.76
N CYS A 123 -8.56 -0.70 8.76
CA CYS A 123 -7.51 -1.49 8.13
C CYS A 123 -6.69 -2.24 9.19
N ASP A 124 -6.18 -3.40 8.79
CA ASP A 124 -5.30 -4.21 9.63
C ASP A 124 -3.85 -4.01 9.16
N ILE A 125 -2.98 -3.59 10.06
CA ILE A 125 -1.60 -3.18 9.81
C ILE A 125 -0.69 -4.05 10.65
N ILE A 126 -0.51 -5.30 10.22
CA ILE A 126 0.11 -6.34 11.04
C ILE A 126 1.54 -6.63 10.55
N SER A 127 2.51 -6.69 11.47
CA SER A 127 3.89 -7.10 11.19
C SER A 127 4.61 -6.25 10.12
N ILE A 128 4.25 -4.98 9.99
CA ILE A 128 4.89 -4.06 9.03
C ILE A 128 6.28 -3.63 9.51
N ARG A 129 7.22 -3.50 8.57
CA ARG A 129 8.54 -2.92 8.82
C ARG A 129 8.77 -1.71 7.94
N LEU A 130 8.98 -0.53 8.53
CA LEU A 130 9.38 0.69 7.85
C LEU A 130 10.82 1.04 8.20
N LYS A 131 11.60 1.44 7.19
CA LYS A 131 12.96 1.93 7.38
C LYS A 131 13.22 3.14 6.51
N SER A 132 13.70 4.24 7.09
CA SER A 132 14.08 5.44 6.34
C SER A 132 12.92 5.99 5.52
N SER A 133 11.70 5.99 6.08
CA SER A 133 10.46 6.29 5.38
C SER A 133 9.74 7.46 6.02
N ASP A 134 9.05 8.25 5.21
CA ASP A 134 8.32 9.43 5.68
C ASP A 134 6.82 9.16 5.73
N ILE A 135 6.19 9.49 6.86
CA ILE A 135 4.75 9.38 7.06
C ILE A 135 4.22 10.76 7.43
N THR A 136 3.69 11.47 6.44
CA THR A 136 3.27 12.87 6.61
C THR A 136 1.77 13.02 6.39
N ASN A 137 1.07 13.69 7.30
CA ASN A 137 -0.37 13.98 7.18
C ASN A 137 -1.27 12.73 7.04
N ALA A 138 -0.78 11.54 7.43
CA ALA A 138 -1.54 10.30 7.38
C ALA A 138 -2.69 10.32 8.40
N ARG A 139 -3.83 9.72 8.04
CA ARG A 139 -5.02 9.63 8.90
C ARG A 139 -5.49 8.20 9.02
N LEU A 140 -5.40 7.64 10.22
CA LEU A 140 -5.84 6.30 10.55
C LEU A 140 -7.06 6.37 11.46
N LYS A 141 -8.14 5.66 11.09
CA LYS A 141 -9.33 5.55 11.92
C LYS A 141 -9.73 4.09 12.07
N SER A 142 -9.95 3.62 13.30
CA SER A 142 -10.44 2.25 13.54
C SER A 142 -9.50 1.18 12.98
N CYS A 143 -8.18 1.43 12.99
CA CYS A 143 -7.19 0.48 12.46
C CYS A 143 -6.54 -0.29 13.61
N ASP A 144 -6.25 -1.57 13.37
CA ASP A 144 -5.39 -2.39 14.22
C ASP A 144 -3.95 -2.31 13.71
N ILE A 145 -3.02 -1.94 14.57
CA ILE A 145 -1.60 -1.77 14.27
C ILE A 145 -0.80 -2.65 15.22
N THR A 146 -0.51 -3.86 14.77
CA THR A 146 0.12 -4.88 15.62
C THR A 146 1.48 -5.28 15.10
N SER A 147 2.46 -5.41 16.01
CA SER A 147 3.82 -5.91 15.71
C SER A 147 4.60 -5.08 14.67
N THR A 148 4.38 -3.77 14.62
CA THR A 148 5.04 -2.90 13.65
C THR A 148 6.44 -2.45 14.11
N ARG A 149 7.36 -2.26 13.18
CA ARG A 149 8.73 -1.79 13.45
C ARG A 149 9.07 -0.61 12.56
N LEU A 150 9.33 0.54 13.16
CA LEU A 150 9.82 1.73 12.44
C LEU A 150 11.26 2.02 12.85
N LYS A 151 12.13 2.25 11.86
CA LYS A 151 13.51 2.63 12.07
C LYS A 151 13.87 3.83 11.21
N SER A 152 14.41 4.90 11.81
CA SER A 152 14.84 6.09 11.07
C SER A 152 13.70 6.66 10.21
N CYS A 153 12.48 6.72 10.73
CA CYS A 153 11.31 7.23 9.99
C CYS A 153 10.91 8.58 10.54
N ASP A 154 10.42 9.46 9.68
CA ASP A 154 9.89 10.77 10.06
C ASP A 154 8.37 10.73 10.00
N ILE A 155 7.72 10.96 11.14
CA ILE A 155 6.27 10.84 11.31
C ILE A 155 5.72 12.21 11.71
N THR A 156 5.16 12.93 10.74
CA THR A 156 4.75 14.31 10.92
C THR A 156 3.25 14.50 10.67
N SER A 157 2.58 15.22 11.58
CA SER A 157 1.18 15.63 11.42
C SER A 157 0.20 14.46 11.22
N THR A 158 0.52 13.29 11.76
CA THR A 158 -0.33 12.10 11.64
C THR A 158 -1.47 12.10 12.66
N ARG A 159 -2.61 11.51 12.30
CA ARG A 159 -3.79 11.45 13.17
C ARG A 159 -4.29 10.03 13.28
N LEU A 160 -4.31 9.51 14.50
CA LEU A 160 -4.84 8.19 14.82
C LEU A 160 -6.09 8.36 15.70
N LYS A 161 -7.21 7.78 15.27
CA LYS A 161 -8.47 7.78 16.02
C LYS A 161 -9.02 6.37 16.17
N SER A 162 -9.46 6.00 17.37
CA SER A 162 -10.12 4.72 17.60
C SER A 162 -9.25 3.53 17.19
N TYR A 163 -7.95 3.58 17.45
CA TYR A 163 -6.99 2.59 17.00
C TYR A 163 -6.70 1.56 18.10
N ASP A 164 -6.20 0.40 17.69
CA ASP A 164 -5.47 -0.50 18.58
C ASP A 164 -3.99 -0.51 18.13
N ILE A 165 -3.06 -0.32 19.07
CA ILE A 165 -1.62 -0.41 18.80
C ILE A 165 -1.00 -1.35 19.83
N THR A 166 -0.49 -2.48 19.36
CA THR A 166 0.25 -3.42 20.20
C THR A 166 1.61 -3.76 19.59
N SER A 167 2.59 -4.04 20.44
CA SER A 167 3.92 -4.55 20.03
C SER A 167 4.65 -3.68 18.98
N THR A 168 4.43 -2.36 19.00
CA THR A 168 5.08 -1.42 18.07
C THR A 168 6.44 -0.97 18.60
N ARG A 169 7.46 -1.02 17.75
CA ARG A 169 8.84 -0.63 18.09
C ARG A 169 9.31 0.54 17.24
N LEU A 170 9.78 1.59 17.89
CA LEU A 170 10.37 2.77 17.26
C LEU A 170 11.88 2.80 17.55
N LYS A 171 12.71 3.06 16.54
CA LYS A 171 14.14 3.30 16.72
C LYS A 171 14.60 4.47 15.88
N SER A 172 15.16 5.49 16.52
CA SER A 172 15.70 6.69 15.83
C SER A 172 14.67 7.35 14.91
N CYS A 173 13.39 7.39 15.30
CA CYS A 173 12.32 8.01 14.51
C CYS A 173 12.04 9.41 15.06
N ASP A 174 11.80 10.37 14.18
CA ASP A 174 11.26 11.67 14.56
C ASP A 174 9.73 11.63 14.50
N ILE A 175 9.06 12.13 15.55
CA ILE A 175 7.60 12.15 15.63
C ILE A 175 7.16 13.53 16.10
N THR A 176 6.57 14.30 15.17
CA THR A 176 6.10 15.65 15.45
C THR A 176 4.64 15.82 15.05
N SER A 177 3.92 16.70 15.76
CA SER A 177 2.54 17.07 15.45
C SER A 177 1.55 15.89 15.32
N THR A 178 1.89 14.74 15.91
CA THR A 178 1.08 13.52 15.83
C THR A 178 0.00 13.54 16.90
N ARG A 179 -1.25 13.29 16.49
CA ARG A 179 -2.42 13.30 17.38
C ARG A 179 -2.97 11.90 17.57
N LEU A 180 -3.02 11.47 18.82
CA LEU A 180 -3.57 10.20 19.26
C LEU A 180 -4.89 10.44 20.00
N LYS A 181 -5.98 9.80 19.53
CA LYS A 181 -7.24 9.72 20.27
C LYS A 181 -7.71 8.26 20.30
N SER A 182 -7.49 7.59 21.43
CA SER A 182 -8.05 6.25 21.69
C SER A 182 -9.58 6.30 21.69
N CYS A 183 -10.21 5.14 21.52
CA CYS A 183 -11.56 4.96 22.05
C CYS A 183 -11.39 4.72 23.55
N ASP A 184 -12.06 5.50 24.38
CA ASP A 184 -12.20 5.16 25.79
C ASP A 184 -12.81 3.74 25.87
N HIS A 185 -12.16 2.87 26.62
CA HIS A 185 -12.78 1.67 27.22
C HIS A 185 -12.76 1.91 28.72
#